data_AF-A0A9N9LZZ2-F1
#
_entry.id   AF-A0A9N9LZZ2-F1
#
_cell.length_a   1.000
_cell.length_b   1.000
_cell.length_c   1.000
_cell.angle_alpha   90.00
_cell.angle_beta   90.00
_cell.angle_gamma   90.00
#
_symmetry.space_group_name_H-M   'P 1'
#
loop_
_entity.id
_entity.type
_entity.pdbx_description
1 polymer ?
#
loop_
_entity_poly.entity_id
_entity_poly.type
_entity_poly.pdbx_seq_one_letter_code
_entity_poly.pdbx_strand_id
1 'polypeptide(L)'
;MASTPVFSPRFDVKETPTMYELYGELPGMDGKNLDIEFSDATTLVIRGRVDRFYERQATFPNASLATAIALSHPAPKDPKKTEDDKKPVEVQKSPQEIAQETEAQIRTGGKYWVAERVVGDFVRSFGFPVQVDQDDVKASMGNGVLSIYVPKAGTRRGRRIPI
;
A
#
# COMPACT_ATOMS: atom_id res chain seq x y z
N MET A 1 8.09 -21.43 -4.07
CA MET A 1 7.54 -20.11 -4.46
C MET A 1 6.92 -19.48 -3.23
N ALA A 2 7.29 -18.26 -2.87
CA ALA A 2 6.73 -17.58 -1.70
C ALA A 2 5.34 -17.04 -2.05
N SER A 3 4.33 -17.43 -1.26
CA SER A 3 2.98 -16.88 -1.34
C SER A 3 3.03 -15.41 -0.88
N THR A 4 2.85 -14.46 -1.80
CA THR A 4 2.69 -13.05 -1.41
C THR A 4 1.46 -12.97 -0.49
N PRO A 5 1.59 -12.48 0.75
CA PRO A 5 0.45 -12.38 1.64
C PRO A 5 -0.60 -11.49 0.99
N VAL A 6 -1.75 -12.08 0.67
CA VAL A 6 -2.90 -11.32 0.15
C VAL A 6 -3.38 -10.45 1.30
N PHE A 7 -3.33 -9.12 1.09
CA PHE A 7 -3.89 -8.19 2.04
C PHE A 7 -5.40 -8.47 2.15
N SER A 8 -5.90 -8.79 3.34
CA SER A 8 -7.32 -8.99 3.59
C SER A 8 -7.80 -7.94 4.59
N PRO A 9 -8.14 -6.73 4.11
CA PRO A 9 -8.58 -5.65 4.97
C PRO A 9 -9.80 -6.03 5.79
N ARG A 10 -9.89 -5.53 7.02
CA ARG A 10 -10.99 -5.84 7.93
C ARG A 10 -12.21 -5.01 7.55
N PHE A 11 -13.39 -5.62 7.62
CA PHE A 11 -14.65 -4.97 7.36
C PHE A 11 -15.68 -5.37 8.41
N ASP A 12 -16.41 -4.38 8.89
CA ASP A 12 -17.66 -4.57 9.61
C ASP A 12 -18.82 -4.43 8.64
N VAL A 13 -19.85 -5.27 8.81
CA VAL A 13 -21.06 -5.24 7.98
C VAL A 13 -22.26 -5.25 8.92
N LYS A 14 -23.15 -4.28 8.72
CA LYS A 14 -24.36 -4.11 9.52
C LYS A 14 -25.57 -4.10 8.61
N GLU A 15 -26.57 -4.89 8.96
CA GLU A 15 -27.89 -4.84 8.32
C GLU A 15 -28.83 -3.93 9.11
N THR A 16 -29.58 -3.10 8.39
CA THR A 16 -30.68 -2.30 8.93
C THR A 16 -31.98 -2.67 8.20
N PRO A 17 -33.15 -2.18 8.65
CA PRO A 17 -34.40 -2.42 7.93
C PRO A 17 -34.39 -1.93 6.48
N THR A 18 -33.65 -0.87 6.17
CA THR A 18 -33.69 -0.20 4.86
C THR A 18 -32.44 -0.41 4.00
N MET A 19 -31.31 -0.81 4.58
CA MET A 19 -30.01 -0.87 3.89
C MET A 19 -28.98 -1.73 4.61
N TYR A 20 -27.88 -2.02 3.92
CA TYR A 20 -26.64 -2.55 4.49
C TYR A 20 -25.60 -1.43 4.61
N GLU A 21 -24.84 -1.42 5.70
CA GLU A 21 -23.72 -0.51 5.95
C GLU A 21 -22.45 -1.34 6.06
N LEU A 22 -21.40 -0.97 5.33
CA LEU A 22 -20.09 -1.63 5.37
C LEU A 22 -19.02 -0.61 5.76
N TYR A 23 -18.13 -1.01 6.67
CA TYR A 23 -17.02 -0.18 7.15
C TYR A 23 -15.71 -0.96 7.04
N GLY A 24 -14.82 -0.54 6.13
CA GLY A 24 -13.56 -1.24 5.84
C GLY A 24 -12.34 -0.44 6.24
N GLU A 25 -11.43 -1.03 7.02
CA GLU A 25 -10.15 -0.40 7.37
C GLU A 25 -9.13 -0.54 6.23
N LEU A 26 -8.78 0.58 5.62
CA LEU A 26 -7.90 0.69 4.46
C LEU A 26 -6.87 1.84 4.67
N PRO A 27 -5.95 1.68 5.64
CA PRO A 27 -5.03 2.74 6.03
C PRO A 27 -4.01 3.09 4.94
N GLY A 28 -3.84 4.40 4.70
CA GLY A 28 -2.86 4.92 3.74
C GLY A 28 -3.24 4.77 2.27
N MET A 29 -4.51 4.44 1.99
CA MET A 29 -5.03 4.31 0.64
C MET A 29 -5.79 5.57 0.23
N ASP A 30 -5.54 6.06 -0.99
CA ASP A 30 -6.35 7.10 -1.61
C ASP A 30 -7.62 6.45 -2.20
N GLY A 31 -8.77 7.12 -2.09
CA GLY A 31 -10.04 6.63 -2.63
C GLY A 31 -9.99 6.34 -4.15
N LYS A 32 -9.02 6.92 -4.87
CA LYS A 32 -8.80 6.69 -6.31
C LYS A 32 -8.26 5.29 -6.65
N ASN A 33 -7.70 4.58 -5.66
CA ASN A 33 -7.13 3.24 -5.86
C ASN A 33 -8.11 2.13 -5.45
N LEU A 34 -9.40 2.45 -5.42
CA LEU A 34 -10.50 1.54 -5.13
C LEU A 34 -11.37 1.34 -6.35
N ASP A 35 -11.78 0.09 -6.52
CA ASP A 35 -12.80 -0.33 -7.46
C ASP A 35 -13.90 -1.06 -6.69
N ILE A 36 -15.14 -0.61 -6.88
CA ILE A 36 -16.32 -1.10 -6.15
C ILE A 36 -17.39 -1.38 -7.18
N GLU A 37 -17.70 -2.66 -7.37
CA GLU A 37 -18.62 -3.12 -8.41
C GLU A 37 -19.56 -4.17 -7.86
N PHE A 38 -20.73 -4.30 -8.48
CA PHE A 38 -21.61 -5.44 -8.25
C PHE A 38 -21.29 -6.53 -9.28
N SER A 39 -20.97 -7.75 -8.83
CA SER A 39 -20.82 -8.88 -9.75
C SER A 39 -22.16 -9.44 -10.21
N ASP A 40 -23.21 -9.24 -9.40
CA ASP A 40 -24.59 -9.64 -9.66
C ASP A 40 -25.57 -8.78 -8.84
N ALA A 41 -26.86 -9.13 -8.81
CA ALA A 41 -27.91 -8.38 -8.11
C ALA A 41 -27.73 -8.26 -6.57
N THR A 42 -26.87 -9.11 -5.98
CA THR A 42 -26.75 -9.31 -4.53
C THR A 42 -25.32 -9.29 -4.03
N THR A 43 -24.32 -9.28 -4.90
CA THR A 43 -22.91 -9.41 -4.50
C THR A 43 -22.12 -8.15 -4.83
N LEU A 44 -21.62 -7.47 -3.80
CA LEU A 44 -20.70 -6.34 -3.91
C LEU A 44 -19.26 -6.83 -3.82
N VAL A 45 -18.43 -6.43 -4.78
CA VAL A 45 -17.00 -6.72 -4.83
C VAL A 45 -16.21 -5.43 -4.67
N ILE A 46 -15.25 -5.43 -3.75
CA ILE A 46 -14.35 -4.32 -3.47
C ILE A 46 -12.92 -4.78 -3.78
N ARG A 47 -12.25 -4.06 -4.67
CA ARG A 47 -10.88 -4.31 -5.08
C ARG A 47 -10.04 -3.07 -4.87
N GLY A 48 -8.75 -3.27 -4.65
CA GLY A 48 -7.81 -2.15 -4.58
C GLY A 48 -6.40 -2.60 -4.26
N ARG A 49 -5.50 -1.63 -4.18
CA ARG A 49 -4.10 -1.82 -3.77
C ARG A 49 -3.71 -0.80 -2.71
N VAL A 50 -3.08 -1.30 -1.65
CA VAL A 50 -2.43 -0.45 -0.63
C VAL A 50 -0.93 -0.43 -0.89
N ASP A 51 -0.39 0.76 -1.14
CA ASP A 51 1.04 0.99 -1.39
C ASP A 51 1.77 1.52 -0.14
N ARG A 52 3.10 1.35 -0.10
CA ARG A 52 3.96 2.03 0.87
C ARG A 52 4.20 3.48 0.44
N PHE A 53 3.32 4.37 0.86
CA PHE A 53 3.30 5.76 0.39
C PHE A 53 4.56 6.60 0.73
N TYR A 54 5.30 6.28 1.80
CA TYR A 54 6.47 7.07 2.25
C TYR A 54 7.72 6.90 1.38
N GLU A 55 7.83 5.84 0.57
CA GLU A 55 8.96 5.67 -0.35
C GLU A 55 8.82 6.57 -1.59
N ARG A 56 7.59 6.96 -1.96
CA ARG A 56 7.35 7.80 -3.15
C ARG A 56 7.47 9.30 -2.90
N GLN A 57 7.50 9.75 -1.65
CA GLN A 57 7.46 11.18 -1.28
C GLN A 57 8.55 11.60 -0.28
N ALA A 58 9.62 10.83 -0.13
CA ALA A 58 10.72 11.16 0.79
C ALA A 58 11.56 12.36 0.33
N THR A 59 10.99 13.57 0.37
CA THR A 59 11.75 14.81 0.52
C THR A 59 11.72 15.19 1.99
N PHE A 60 12.64 14.61 2.77
CA PHE A 60 12.78 14.99 4.17
C PHE A 60 13.35 16.42 4.27
N PRO A 61 12.88 17.27 5.21
CA PRO A 61 13.43 18.61 5.47
C PRO A 61 14.89 18.59 5.97
N ASN A 62 15.45 17.40 6.19
CA ASN A 62 16.77 17.18 6.78
C ASN A 62 17.78 16.67 5.74
N ALA A 63 17.52 16.80 4.44
CA ALA A 63 18.52 16.51 3.39
C ALA A 63 19.83 17.32 3.61
N SER A 64 19.76 18.46 4.30
CA SER A 64 20.92 19.24 4.71
C SER A 64 21.69 18.64 5.90
N LEU A 65 21.07 17.86 6.78
CA LEU A 65 21.73 17.21 7.92
C LEU A 65 22.53 15.99 7.47
N ALA A 66 22.00 15.20 6.51
CA ALA A 66 22.75 14.09 5.93
C ALA A 66 24.07 14.56 5.26
N THR A 67 24.04 15.73 4.63
CA THR A 67 25.23 16.35 4.03
C THR A 67 26.19 16.90 5.10
N ALA A 68 25.68 17.50 6.17
CA ALA A 68 26.51 18.04 7.27
C ALA A 68 27.22 16.95 8.10
N ILE A 69 26.61 15.77 8.25
CA ILE A 69 27.19 14.65 9.02
C ILE A 69 28.28 13.92 8.20
N ALA A 70 28.15 13.90 6.87
CA ALA A 70 29.17 13.36 5.97
C ALA A 70 30.44 14.24 5.91
N LEU A 71 30.31 15.55 6.13
CA LEU A 71 31.43 16.51 6.14
C LEU A 71 32.17 16.62 7.49
N SER A 72 31.70 15.94 8.55
CA SER A 72 32.21 16.10 9.93
C SER A 72 32.93 14.87 10.50
N HIS A 73 33.08 13.77 9.75
CA HIS A 73 33.92 12.64 10.14
C HIS A 73 35.25 12.63 9.34
N PRO A 74 36.42 12.75 10.01
CA PRO A 74 37.70 12.65 9.31
C PRO A 74 38.01 11.19 8.97
N ALA A 75 38.63 10.98 7.81
CA ALA A 75 39.09 9.69 7.30
C ALA A 75 39.91 8.90 8.35
N PRO A 76 39.77 7.57 8.42
CA PRO A 76 40.64 6.76 9.28
C PRO A 76 42.09 6.86 8.79
N LYS A 77 42.98 7.35 9.66
CA LYS A 77 44.43 7.33 9.46
C LYS A 77 44.96 5.93 9.80
N ASP A 78 45.81 5.40 8.92
CA ASP A 78 46.59 4.15 9.12
C ASP A 78 47.35 4.12 10.46
N PRO A 79 47.69 2.91 10.97
CA PRO A 79 49.12 2.60 11.02
C PRO A 79 49.52 1.13 10.70
N LYS A 80 50.36 1.00 9.66
CA LYS A 80 51.72 0.39 9.62
C LYS A 80 52.00 -1.07 10.06
N LYS A 81 52.09 -1.95 9.04
CA LYS A 81 53.24 -2.78 8.54
C LYS A 81 54.02 -3.79 9.46
N THR A 82 54.01 -5.07 9.05
CA THR A 82 55.13 -6.05 8.91
C THR A 82 54.68 -7.14 7.91
N GLU A 83 55.16 -7.18 6.65
CA GLU A 83 56.20 -8.11 6.09
C GLU A 83 55.91 -9.60 6.43
N ASP A 84 55.66 -10.53 5.49
CA ASP A 84 56.44 -10.86 4.29
C ASP A 84 55.67 -11.80 3.31
N ASP A 85 56.11 -11.77 2.04
CA ASP A 85 56.05 -12.80 0.97
C ASP A 85 54.79 -13.09 0.08
N LYS A 86 54.99 -12.84 -1.25
CA LYS A 86 54.42 -13.43 -2.50
C LYS A 86 52.95 -13.19 -3.00
N LYS A 87 52.84 -12.14 -3.86
CA LYS A 87 52.19 -11.95 -5.20
C LYS A 87 51.27 -13.05 -5.82
N PRO A 88 50.43 -12.74 -6.84
CA PRO A 88 49.23 -11.86 -6.90
C PRO A 88 47.97 -12.60 -7.45
N VAL A 89 46.75 -12.16 -7.13
CA VAL A 89 45.60 -12.40 -8.02
C VAL A 89 44.75 -11.14 -8.14
N GLU A 90 44.65 -10.70 -9.38
CA GLU A 90 43.93 -9.57 -9.93
C GLU A 90 42.48 -9.98 -10.21
N VAL A 91 41.50 -9.31 -9.60
CA VAL A 91 40.19 -9.12 -10.25
C VAL A 91 39.76 -7.67 -10.02
N GLN A 92 39.93 -6.95 -11.10
CA GLN A 92 39.51 -5.60 -11.37
C GLN A 92 37.98 -5.51 -11.24
N LYS A 93 37.49 -4.64 -10.36
CA LYS A 93 36.26 -3.92 -10.68
C LYS A 93 36.62 -2.46 -10.82
N SER A 94 36.19 -1.90 -11.94
CA SER A 94 36.44 -0.50 -12.28
C SER A 94 35.64 0.40 -11.31
N PRO A 95 36.11 1.62 -11.01
CA PRO A 95 35.37 2.57 -10.15
C PRO A 95 33.93 2.83 -10.61
N GLN A 96 33.62 2.56 -11.89
CA GLN A 96 32.29 2.69 -12.47
C GLN A 96 31.33 1.56 -12.06
N GLU A 97 31.80 0.33 -11.80
CA GLU A 97 30.95 -0.77 -11.31
C GLU A 97 30.61 -0.59 -9.83
N ILE A 98 31.54 -0.03 -9.04
CA ILE A 98 31.31 0.35 -7.64
C ILE A 98 30.31 1.52 -7.58
N ALA A 99 30.42 2.49 -8.49
CA ALA A 99 29.47 3.61 -8.58
C ALA A 99 28.05 3.15 -8.99
N GLN A 100 27.93 2.18 -9.90
CA GLN A 100 26.63 1.63 -10.30
C GLN A 100 25.96 0.81 -9.19
N GLU A 101 26.72 0.01 -8.43
CA GLU A 101 26.20 -0.75 -7.30
C GLU A 101 25.79 0.19 -6.14
N THR A 102 26.50 1.31 -5.98
CA THR A 102 26.20 2.36 -4.99
C THR A 102 25.00 3.22 -5.41
N GLU A 103 24.86 3.59 -6.69
CA GLU A 103 23.69 4.32 -7.20
C GLU A 103 22.43 3.46 -7.25
N ALA A 104 22.56 2.16 -7.52
CA ALA A 104 21.45 1.21 -7.40
C ALA A 104 20.97 1.12 -5.94
N GLN A 105 21.90 1.04 -4.97
CA GLN A 105 21.59 1.04 -3.54
C GLN A 105 21.04 2.37 -3.02
N ILE A 106 21.37 3.51 -3.65
CA ILE A 106 20.80 4.83 -3.31
C ILE A 106 19.40 5.02 -3.92
N ARG A 107 19.12 4.41 -5.08
CA ARG A 107 17.79 4.40 -5.71
C ARG A 107 16.83 3.38 -5.09
N THR A 108 17.35 2.30 -4.50
CA THR A 108 16.54 1.32 -3.77
C THR A 108 16.51 1.66 -2.29
N GLY A 109 15.33 2.06 -1.80
CA GLY A 109 15.03 2.41 -0.41
C GLY A 109 15.67 1.52 0.64
N GLY A 110 16.00 2.15 1.77
CA GLY A 110 16.77 1.56 2.88
C GLY A 110 16.29 0.19 3.36
N LYS A 111 17.17 -0.51 4.07
CA LYS A 111 16.89 -1.84 4.63
C LYS A 111 15.79 -1.78 5.68
N TYR A 112 14.71 -2.51 5.46
CA TYR A 112 13.71 -2.76 6.50
C TYR A 112 14.34 -3.52 7.66
N TRP A 113 14.35 -2.89 8.84
CA TRP A 113 14.63 -3.60 10.10
C TRP A 113 13.41 -4.43 10.53
N VAL A 114 12.21 -3.88 10.32
CA VAL A 114 10.92 -4.55 10.58
C VAL A 114 9.92 -4.10 9.51
N ALA A 115 9.07 -5.02 9.03
CA ALA A 115 8.03 -4.75 8.03
C ALA A 115 6.73 -5.49 8.37
N GLU A 116 5.99 -4.97 9.35
CA GLU A 116 4.72 -5.57 9.83
C GLU A 116 3.51 -5.18 8.99
N ARG A 117 3.56 -4.01 8.34
CA ARG A 117 2.46 -3.50 7.53
C ARG A 117 2.21 -4.41 6.33
N VAL A 118 1.01 -4.96 6.25
CA VAL A 118 0.53 -5.69 5.07
C VAL A 118 0.16 -4.69 3.98
N VAL A 119 0.70 -4.90 2.79
CA VAL A 119 0.51 -4.05 1.61
C VAL A 119 0.31 -4.96 0.39
N GLY A 120 -0.28 -4.42 -0.66
CA GLY A 120 -0.55 -5.15 -1.89
C GLY A 120 -2.02 -5.11 -2.31
N ASP A 121 -2.34 -5.96 -3.29
CA ASP A 121 -3.68 -6.10 -3.82
C ASP A 121 -4.60 -6.81 -2.84
N PHE A 122 -5.86 -6.40 -2.83
CA PHE A 122 -6.91 -7.08 -2.09
C PHE A 122 -8.20 -7.18 -2.90
N VAL A 123 -8.97 -8.20 -2.58
CA VAL A 123 -10.34 -8.39 -3.07
C VAL A 123 -11.20 -8.84 -1.90
N ARG A 124 -12.33 -8.16 -1.68
CA ARG A 124 -13.35 -8.55 -0.72
C ARG A 124 -14.69 -8.62 -1.43
N SER A 125 -15.47 -9.65 -1.11
CA SER A 125 -16.80 -9.85 -1.67
C SER A 125 -17.81 -9.99 -0.55
N PHE A 126 -18.96 -9.35 -0.70
CA PHE A 126 -20.04 -9.32 0.27
C PHE A 126 -21.35 -9.66 -0.44
N GLY A 127 -21.93 -10.81 -0.08
CA GLY A 127 -23.25 -11.22 -0.55
C GLY A 127 -24.34 -10.68 0.39
N PHE A 128 -25.39 -10.12 -0.19
CA PHE A 128 -26.57 -9.64 0.53
C PHE A 128 -27.70 -10.67 0.45
N PRO A 129 -28.38 -10.97 1.57
CA PRO A 129 -29.51 -11.91 1.58
C PRO A 129 -30.71 -11.47 0.73
N VAL A 130 -30.83 -10.18 0.44
CA VAL A 130 -31.95 -9.59 -0.30
C VAL A 130 -31.40 -8.70 -1.41
N GLN A 131 -32.16 -8.53 -2.49
CA GLN A 131 -31.79 -7.62 -3.57
C GLN A 131 -31.61 -6.18 -3.08
N VAL A 132 -30.63 -5.51 -3.66
CA VAL A 132 -30.25 -4.13 -3.31
C VAL A 132 -30.55 -3.18 -4.46
N ASP A 133 -30.75 -1.92 -4.11
CA ASP A 133 -30.86 -0.82 -5.07
C ASP A 133 -29.45 -0.34 -5.44
N GLN A 134 -28.94 -0.84 -6.57
CA GLN A 134 -27.58 -0.54 -7.03
C GLN A 134 -27.42 0.91 -7.50
N ASP A 135 -28.51 1.57 -7.89
CA ASP A 135 -28.49 2.93 -8.45
C ASP A 135 -28.26 4.00 -7.36
N ASP A 136 -28.59 3.72 -6.10
CA ASP A 136 -28.47 4.66 -4.97
C ASP A 136 -27.44 4.22 -3.92
N VAL A 137 -26.46 3.41 -4.34
CA VAL A 137 -25.31 3.05 -3.49
C VAL A 137 -24.39 4.25 -3.31
N LYS A 138 -23.94 4.47 -2.07
CA LYS A 138 -23.04 5.58 -1.72
C LYS A 138 -21.79 5.04 -1.05
N ALA A 139 -20.65 5.61 -1.39
CA ALA A 139 -19.37 5.29 -0.77
C ALA A 139 -18.61 6.58 -0.41
N SER A 140 -17.89 6.53 0.71
CA SER A 140 -17.01 7.62 1.14
C SER A 140 -15.76 7.04 1.81
N MET A 141 -14.63 7.72 1.66
CA MET A 141 -13.37 7.39 2.32
C MET A 141 -13.00 8.52 3.28
N GLY A 142 -12.67 8.18 4.52
CA GLY A 142 -12.21 9.15 5.52
C GLY A 142 -11.35 8.49 6.58
N ASN A 143 -10.22 9.12 6.94
CA ASN A 143 -9.30 8.62 7.98
C ASN A 143 -8.84 7.17 7.77
N GLY A 144 -8.71 6.73 6.51
CA GLY A 144 -8.35 5.36 6.18
C GLY A 144 -9.48 4.35 6.38
N VAL A 145 -10.74 4.78 6.48
CA VAL A 145 -11.92 3.92 6.56
C VAL A 145 -12.83 4.17 5.37
N LEU A 146 -13.16 3.10 4.66
CA LEU A 146 -14.16 3.07 3.59
C LEU A 146 -15.54 2.82 4.22
N SER A 147 -16.48 3.73 4.02
CA SER A 147 -17.89 3.55 4.38
C SER A 147 -18.71 3.34 3.11
N ILE A 148 -19.52 2.28 3.07
CA ILE A 148 -20.42 1.97 1.96
C ILE A 148 -21.83 1.77 2.48
N TYR A 149 -22.77 2.40 1.79
CA TYR A 149 -24.18 2.43 2.11
C TYR A 149 -24.95 1.81 0.94
N VAL A 150 -25.57 0.65 1.16
CA VAL A 150 -26.21 -0.17 0.12
C VAL A 150 -27.71 -0.32 0.42
N PRO A 151 -28.60 0.48 -0.20
CA PRO A 151 -30.04 0.40 0.07
C PRO A 151 -30.66 -0.92 -0.41
N LYS A 152 -31.71 -1.39 0.26
CA LYS A 152 -32.49 -2.57 -0.17
C LYS A 152 -33.45 -2.19 -1.29
N ALA A 153 -33.61 -3.04 -2.31
CA ALA A 153 -34.41 -2.75 -3.50
C ALA A 153 -35.90 -2.49 -3.20
N GLY A 154 -36.44 -3.10 -2.15
CA GLY A 154 -37.85 -2.98 -1.75
C GLY A 154 -38.25 -1.65 -1.11
N THR A 155 -37.33 -0.71 -0.89
CA THR A 155 -37.62 0.57 -0.24
C THR A 155 -38.03 1.67 -1.23
N ARG A 156 -38.05 1.40 -2.54
CA ARG A 156 -38.58 2.34 -3.54
C ARG A 156 -40.09 2.55 -3.30
N ARG A 157 -40.47 3.77 -2.89
CA ARG A 157 -41.88 4.19 -2.73
C ARG A 157 -42.69 3.75 -3.95
N GLY A 158 -43.75 2.98 -3.73
CA GLY A 158 -44.56 2.37 -4.79
C GLY A 158 -44.89 3.37 -5.92
N ARG A 159 -44.60 2.99 -7.16
CA ARG A 159 -44.91 3.82 -8.33
C ARG A 159 -46.39 3.73 -8.62
N ARG A 160 -47.09 4.87 -8.70
CA ARG A 160 -48.47 4.92 -9.18
C ARG A 160 -48.50 4.46 -10.64
N ILE A 161 -49.30 3.44 -10.93
CA ILE A 161 -49.57 3.01 -12.31
C ILE A 161 -50.80 3.80 -12.78
N PRO A 162 -50.65 4.75 -13.71
CA PRO A 162 -51.81 5.36 -14.34
C PRO A 162 -52.53 4.31 -15.20
N ILE A 163 -53.86 4.34 -15.16
CA ILE A 163 -54.73 3.60 -16.09
C ILE A 163 -54.80 4.40 -17.38
#